data_AF-B7RAF2-F1
#
_entry.id   AF-B7RAF2-F1
#
_cell.length_a   1.000
_cell.length_b   1.000
_cell.length_c   1.000
_cell.angle_alpha   90.00
_cell.angle_beta   90.00
_cell.angle_gamma   90.00
#
_symmetry.space_group_name_H-M   'P 1'
#
loop_
_entity.id
_entity.type
_entity.pdbx_description
1 polymer ?
#
loop_
_entity_poly.entity_id
_entity_poly.type
_entity_poly.pdbx_seq_one_letter_code
_entity_poly.pdbx_strand_id
1 'polypeptide(L)' 'MEQHVGARVRLKTNGGRKKTIIKEGLLEKTYPSIFIVVLDGHGTTRRVSYSYSDILTETVELTVMDENKRIPCLQ' A
#
# COMPACT_ATOMS: atom_id res chain seq x y z
N MET A 1 6.18 -10.05 -1.45
CA MET A 1 6.00 -8.58 -1.45
C MET A 1 7.16 -7.84 -2.11
N GLU A 2 8.41 -8.21 -1.84
CA GLU A 2 9.59 -7.55 -2.41
C GLU A 2 9.55 -7.42 -3.94
N GLN A 3 9.09 -8.46 -4.64
CA GLN A 3 8.89 -8.45 -6.10
C GLN A 3 7.88 -7.41 -6.63
N HIS A 4 7.08 -6.80 -5.74
CA HIS A 4 6.07 -5.80 -6.07
C HIS A 4 6.47 -4.39 -5.62
N VAL A 5 7.70 -4.19 -5.12
CA VAL A 5 8.20 -2.84 -4.82
C VAL A 5 8.13 -1.98 -6.09
N GLY A 6 7.58 -0.78 -5.97
CA GLY A 6 7.27 0.12 -7.08
C GLY A 6 5.90 -0.12 -7.73
N ALA A 7 5.13 -1.12 -7.30
CA ALA A 7 3.78 -1.34 -7.82
C ALA A 7 2.75 -0.41 -7.17
N ARG A 8 1.69 -0.10 -7.94
CA ARG A 8 0.48 0.52 -7.41
C ARG A 8 -0.26 -0.47 -6.53
N VAL A 9 -0.71 0.00 -5.38
CA VAL A 9 -1.43 -0.80 -4.40
C VAL A 9 -2.64 -0.08 -3.86
N ARG A 10 -3.67 -0.86 -3.55
CA ARG A 10 -4.85 -0.44 -2.79
C ARG A 10 -4.79 -1.06 -1.39
N LEU A 11 -4.98 -0.22 -0.39
CA LEU A 11 -5.07 -0.58 1.01
C LEU A 11 -6.51 -0.42 1.49
N LYS A 12 -7.09 -1.49 2.01
CA LYS A 12 -8.40 -1.47 2.66
C LYS A 12 -8.21 -1.77 4.14
N THR A 13 -8.68 -0.87 5.00
CA THR A 13 -8.56 -0.97 6.47
C THR A 13 -9.90 -0.75 7.15
N ASN A 14 -10.08 -1.37 8.31
CA ASN A 14 -11.27 -1.21 9.14
C ASN A 14 -11.07 -0.04 10.10
N GLY A 15 -11.62 1.13 9.73
CA GLY A 15 -11.50 2.37 10.50
C GLY A 15 -12.48 2.50 11.68
N GLY A 16 -13.11 1.40 12.12
CA GLY A 16 -14.08 1.37 13.22
C GLY A 16 -15.34 0.57 12.90
N ARG A 17 -16.38 0.68 13.75
CA ARG A 17 -17.54 -0.23 13.85
C ARG A 17 -18.44 -0.36 12.60
N LYS A 18 -18.19 0.40 11.53
CA LYS A 18 -18.93 0.33 10.25
C LYS A 18 -18.22 1.02 9.08
N LYS A 19 -16.94 1.38 9.23
CA LYS A 19 -16.25 2.23 8.26
C LYS A 19 -15.06 1.49 7.65
N THR A 20 -15.19 1.10 6.41
CA THR A 20 -14.07 0.65 5.58
C THR A 20 -13.41 1.88 4.97
N ILE A 21 -12.09 1.98 5.13
CA ILE A 21 -11.28 3.04 4.53
C ILE A 21 -10.46 2.41 3.41
N ILE A 22 -10.63 2.92 2.20
CA ILE A 22 -9.83 2.54 1.03
C ILE A 22 -8.87 3.67 0.73
N LYS A 23 -7.58 3.34 0.57
CA LYS A 23 -6.54 4.28 0.13
C LYS A 23 -5.72 3.62 -0.95
N GLU A 24 -5.15 4.42 -1.82
CA GLU A 24 -4.26 3.95 -2.88
C GLU A 24 -2.89 4.61 -2.74
N GLY A 25 -1.88 3.93 -3.25
CA GLY A 25 -0.51 4.40 -3.14
C GLY A 25 0.48 3.54 -3.92
N LEU A 26 1.75 3.77 -3.66
CA LEU A 26 2.89 3.04 -4.22
C LEU A 26 3.55 2.21 -3.11
N LEU A 27 3.81 0.93 -3.35
CA LEU A 27 4.64 0.12 -2.47
C LEU A 27 6.10 0.60 -2.57
N GLU A 28 6.56 1.38 -1.60
CA GLU A 28 7.87 2.06 -1.68
C GLU A 28 9.02 1.14 -1.26
N LYS A 29 8.86 0.42 -0.15
CA LYS A 29 9.89 -0.46 0.41
C LYS A 29 9.28 -1.64 1.14
N THR A 30 10.05 -2.71 1.25
CA THR A 30 9.72 -3.89 2.06
C THR A 30 10.92 -4.25 2.93
N TYR A 31 10.64 -4.69 4.15
CA TYR A 31 11.60 -5.16 5.14
C TYR A 31 11.08 -6.47 5.74
N PRO A 32 11.91 -7.27 6.45
CA PRO A 32 11.48 -8.57 6.97
C PRO A 32 10.20 -8.56 7.82
N SER A 33 9.90 -7.45 8.51
CA SER A 33 8.74 -7.36 9.41
C SER A 33 7.64 -6.42 8.93
N ILE A 34 7.95 -5.49 8.02
CA ILE A 34 7.03 -4.43 7.60
C ILE A 34 7.19 -4.08 6.13
N PHE A 35 6.18 -3.43 5.57
CA PHE A 35 6.24 -2.78 4.27
C PHE A 35 5.78 -1.33 4.36
N ILE A 36 6.28 -0.49 3.47
CA ILE A 36 6.00 0.96 3.44
C ILE A 36 5.25 1.28 2.16
N VAL A 37 4.12 1.97 2.29
CA VAL A 37 3.33 2.50 1.17
C VAL A 37 3.33 4.02 1.23
N VAL A 38 3.64 4.65 0.10
CA VAL A 38 3.42 6.08 -0.11
C VAL A 38 2.00 6.26 -0.62
N LEU A 39 1.14 6.88 0.18
CA LEU A 39 -0.26 7.12 -0.16
C LEU A 39 -0.41 8.32 -1.09
N ASP A 40 -1.40 8.25 -1.97
CA ASP A 40 -1.82 9.42 -2.75
C ASP A 40 -2.46 10.47 -1.85
N GLY A 41 -2.17 11.73 -2.13
CA GLY A 41 -2.75 12.86 -1.42
C GLY A 41 -2.53 14.18 -2.15
N HIS A 42 -3.34 15.18 -1.81
CA HIS A 42 -3.19 16.53 -2.34
C HIS A 42 -1.98 17.22 -1.69
N GLY A 43 -0.83 17.15 -2.36
CA GLY A 43 0.35 17.98 -2.07
C GLY A 43 1.22 17.57 -0.89
N THR A 44 0.91 16.47 -0.18
CA THR A 44 1.76 15.93 0.90
C THR A 44 2.02 14.45 0.71
N THR A 45 3.30 14.08 0.66
CA THR A 45 3.72 12.67 0.61
C THR A 45 3.48 12.02 1.97
N ARG A 46 2.43 11.22 2.10
CA ARG A 46 2.13 10.49 3.33
C ARG A 46 2.61 9.04 3.23
N ARG A 47 3.56 8.66 4.07
CA ARG A 47 4.02 7.26 4.21
C ARG A 47 3.25 6.56 5.33
N VAL A 48 2.86 5.32 5.08
CA VAL A 48 2.33 4.41 6.09
C VAL A 48 3.11 3.10 6.06
N SER A 49 3.28 2.51 7.24
CA SER A 49 3.89 1.19 7.37
C SER A 49 2.90 0.22 7.97
N TYR A 50 2.88 -1.00 7.45
CA TYR A 50 2.11 -2.12 8.00
C TYR A 50 3.03 -3.32 8.17
N SER A 51 2.73 -4.15 9.15
CA SER A 51 3.38 -5.44 9.35
C SER A 51 2.72 -6.53 8.51
N TYR A 52 3.44 -7.64 8.29
CA TYR A 52 2.82 -8.82 7.70
C TYR A 52 1.74 -9.45 8.58
N SER A 53 1.86 -9.26 9.90
CA SER A 53 0.82 -9.65 10.86
C SER A 53 -0.47 -8.87 10.63
N ASP A 54 -0.42 -7.61 10.19
CA ASP A 54 -1.63 -6.82 9.88
C ASP A 54 -2.42 -7.41 8.70
N ILE A 55 -1.74 -8.06 7.76
CA ILE A 55 -2.39 -8.78 6.66
C ILE A 55 -2.95 -10.10 7.17
N LEU A 56 -2.15 -10.87 7.93
CA LEU A 56 -2.60 -12.13 8.51
C LEU A 56 -3.82 -11.97 9.43
N THR A 57 -3.92 -10.84 10.12
CA THR A 57 -5.01 -10.51 11.05
C THR A 57 -6.14 -9.71 10.39
N GLU A 58 -6.09 -9.51 9.07
CA GLU A 58 -7.09 -8.74 8.30
C GLU A 58 -7.29 -7.30 8.81
N THR A 59 -6.32 -6.78 9.55
CA THR A 59 -6.26 -5.36 9.94
C THR A 59 -6.09 -4.49 8.71
N VAL A 60 -5.35 -4.98 7.71
CA VAL A 60 -5.20 -4.39 6.39
C VAL A 60 -5.31 -5.45 5.29
N GLU A 61 -6.10 -5.16 4.28
CA GLU A 61 -6.08 -5.88 3.01
C GLU A 61 -5.23 -5.07 2.01
N LEU A 62 -4.22 -5.71 1.42
CA LEU A 62 -3.38 -5.14 0.38
C LEU A 62 -3.71 -5.80 -0.96
N THR A 63 -4.08 -4.99 -1.95
CA THR A 63 -4.27 -5.45 -3.34
C THR A 63 -3.24 -4.79 -4.23
N VAL A 64 -2.46 -5.59 -4.96
CA VAL A 64 -1.59 -5.08 -6.03
C VAL A 64 -2.47 -4.80 -7.24
N MET A 65 -2.46 -3.55 -7.71
CA MET A 65 -3.23 -3.11 -8.87
C MET A 65 -2.39 -3.37 -10.12
N ASP A 66 -2.26 -4.65 -10.49
CA ASP A 66 -1.55 -5.04 -11.69
C ASP A 66 -2.50 -4.96 -12.89
N GLU A 67 -2.36 -3.89 -13.68
CA GLU A 67 -2.95 -3.80 -15.01
C GLU A 67 -1.85 -3.45 -16.01
N ASN A 68 -0.94 -4.42 -16.21
CA ASN A 68 0.20 -4.34 -17.12
C ASN A 68 1.27 -3.30 -16.74
N LYS A 69 2.53 -3.76 -16.73
CA LYS A 69 3.74 -2.93 -16.76
C LYS A 69 3.56 -1.68 -17.65
N ARG A 70 3.62 -0.47 -17.06
CA ARG A 70 4.49 0.67 -17.41
C ARG A 70 3.95 1.99 -16.86
N ILE A 71 4.73 2.63 -15.98
CA ILE A 71 5.06 4.04 -16.18
C ILE A 71 6.59 4.15 -16.10
N PRO A 72 7.31 4.07 -17.24
CA PRO A 72 8.66 4.59 -17.31
C PRO A 72 8.62 6.11 -17.14
N CYS A 73 9.77 6.65 -16.71
CA CYS A 73 10.15 8.06 -16.60
C CYS A 73 9.35 8.96 -15.61
N LEU A 74 9.86 9.03 -14.38
CA LEU A 74 10.21 10.34 -13.82
C LEU A 74 11.57 10.71 -14.41
N GLN A 75 11.53 11.53 -15.46
CA GLN A 75 12.65 12.34 -15.92
C GLN A 75 12.44 13.76 -15.36
#